data_AF-A0A7Z9Y5H6-F1
#
_entry.id   AF-A0A7Z9Y5H6-F1
#
_cell.length_a   1.000
_cell.length_b   1.000
_cell.length_c   1.000
_cell.angle_alpha   90.00
_cell.angle_beta   90.00
_cell.angle_gamma   90.00
#
_symmetry.space_group_name_H-M   'P 1'
#
loop_
_entity.id
_entity.type
_entity.pdbx_description
1 polymer ?
#
loop_
_entity_poly.entity_id
_entity_poly.type
_entity_poly.pdbx_seq_one_letter_code
_entity_poly.pdbx_strand_id
1 'polypeptide(L)'
;MGYPSGANNNSSYAKQAAFIHELFLAWDTHVAQIPLVNYTWQTDMPPNSIKEMTDYYHFDNPGFVSYLATLGLRTFDNADKPAFRQLAVETEARDW
;
A
#
# COMPACT_ATOMS: atom_id res chain seq x y z
N MET A 1 -5.13 -3.46 5.42
CA MET A 1 -4.21 -4.19 4.51
C MET A 1 -3.23 -3.20 3.92
N GLY A 2 -2.02 -3.63 3.59
CA GLY A 2 -1.00 -2.78 2.97
C GLY A 2 0.22 -3.59 2.52
N TYR A 3 0.90 -3.12 1.48
CA TYR A 3 2.14 -3.73 0.98
C TYR A 3 3.13 -2.63 0.60
N PRO A 4 4.23 -2.41 1.34
CA PRO A 4 5.15 -1.30 1.07
C PRO A 4 5.88 -1.53 -0.25
N SER A 5 6.09 -0.47 -1.04
CA SER A 5 6.80 -0.57 -2.32
C SER A 5 8.32 -0.33 -2.22
N GLY A 6 8.85 -0.03 -1.03
CA GLY A 6 10.23 0.37 -0.82
C GLY A 6 11.25 -0.78 -0.86
N ALA A 7 12.43 -0.50 -1.42
CA ALA A 7 13.51 -1.48 -1.57
C ALA A 7 14.06 -2.01 -0.23
N ASN A 8 14.07 -1.17 0.82
CA ASN A 8 14.48 -1.60 2.17
C ASN A 8 13.50 -2.60 2.80
N ASN A 9 12.32 -2.78 2.21
CA ASN A 9 11.37 -3.84 2.56
C ASN A 9 11.46 -5.06 1.62
N ASN A 10 12.55 -5.20 0.85
CA ASN A 10 12.72 -6.20 -0.21
C ASN A 10 11.57 -6.22 -1.23
N SER A 11 11.04 -5.04 -1.51
CA SER A 11 9.84 -4.82 -2.31
C SER A 11 10.10 -3.94 -3.53
N SER A 12 9.05 -3.66 -4.30
CA SER A 12 9.06 -2.76 -5.45
C SER A 12 7.65 -2.28 -5.78
N TYR A 13 7.52 -1.27 -6.65
CA TYR A 13 6.22 -0.88 -7.21
C TYR A 13 5.51 -2.04 -7.93
N ALA A 14 6.26 -2.89 -8.63
CA ALA A 14 5.69 -4.04 -9.32
C ALA A 14 5.10 -5.06 -8.33
N LYS A 15 5.81 -5.34 -7.23
CA LYS A 15 5.31 -6.23 -6.17
C LYS A 15 4.09 -5.65 -5.45
N GLN A 16 4.06 -4.34 -5.22
CA GLN A 16 2.89 -3.67 -4.64
C GLN A 16 1.67 -3.74 -5.58
N ALA A 17 1.86 -3.56 -6.88
CA ALA A 17 0.78 -3.71 -7.86
C ALA A 17 0.28 -5.16 -7.93
N ALA A 18 1.19 -6.14 -7.98
CA ALA A 18 0.84 -7.56 -7.94
C ALA A 18 0.04 -7.92 -6.67
N PHE A 19 0.42 -7.37 -5.52
CA PHE A 19 -0.35 -7.56 -4.28
C PHE A 19 -1.80 -7.08 -4.40
N ILE A 20 -2.06 -5.95 -5.08
CA ILE A 20 -3.43 -5.49 -5.31
C ILE A 20 -4.22 -6.48 -6.15
N HIS A 21 -3.64 -6.97 -7.25
CA HIS A 21 -4.28 -8.01 -8.07
C HIS A 21 -4.63 -9.26 -7.25
N GLU A 22 -3.65 -9.80 -6.53
CA GLU A 22 -3.82 -11.02 -5.71
C GLU A 22 -4.83 -10.82 -4.57
N LEU A 23 -4.89 -9.62 -3.97
CA LEU A 23 -5.86 -9.26 -2.95
C LEU A 23 -7.29 -9.37 -3.49
N PHE A 24 -7.54 -8.88 -4.71
CA PHE A 24 -8.85 -8.96 -5.36
C PHE A 24 -9.21 -10.40 -5.76
N LEU A 25 -8.25 -11.18 -6.29
CA LEU A 25 -8.48 -12.61 -6.56
C LEU A 25 -8.86 -13.38 -5.29
N ALA A 26 -8.15 -13.13 -4.19
CA ALA A 26 -8.46 -13.73 -2.90
C ALA A 26 -9.82 -13.27 -2.36
N TRP A 27 -10.16 -11.99 -2.54
CA TRP A 27 -11.44 -11.44 -2.13
C TRP A 27 -12.60 -12.08 -2.89
N ASP A 28 -12.51 -12.20 -4.22
CA ASP A 28 -13.54 -12.86 -5.04
C ASP A 28 -13.74 -14.33 -4.64
N THR A 29 -12.62 -15.05 -4.45
CA THR A 29 -12.63 -16.47 -4.04
C THR A 29 -13.33 -16.67 -2.69
N HIS A 30 -13.23 -15.68 -1.80
CA HIS A 30 -13.73 -15.73 -0.43
C HIS A 30 -14.80 -14.67 -0.13
N VAL A 31 -15.58 -14.28 -1.14
CA VAL A 31 -16.56 -13.18 -1.02
C VAL A 31 -17.61 -13.43 0.06
N ALA A 32 -17.94 -14.69 0.33
CA ALA A 32 -18.87 -15.07 1.39
C ALA A 32 -18.29 -14.92 2.81
N GLN A 33 -16.96 -14.86 2.95
CA GLN A 33 -16.25 -14.76 4.23
C GLN A 33 -15.59 -13.40 4.46
N ILE A 34 -15.30 -12.63 3.40
CA ILE A 34 -14.62 -11.34 3.47
C ILE A 34 -15.61 -10.24 3.08
N PRO A 35 -16.34 -9.65 4.05
CA PRO A 35 -17.35 -8.63 3.76
C PRO A 35 -16.75 -7.26 3.43
N LEU A 36 -15.48 -7.03 3.81
CA LEU A 36 -14.82 -5.74 3.64
C LEU A 36 -13.31 -5.93 3.54
N VAL A 37 -12.72 -5.24 2.57
CA VAL A 37 -11.28 -5.00 2.51
C VAL A 37 -11.02 -3.52 2.80
N ASN A 38 -10.22 -3.25 3.82
CA ASN A 38 -9.75 -1.90 4.14
C ASN A 38 -8.25 -1.77 3.86
N TYR A 39 -7.85 -0.73 3.14
CA TYR A 39 -6.45 -0.42 2.86
C TYR A 39 -5.96 0.68 3.79
N THR A 40 -4.78 0.49 4.38
CA THR A 40 -4.30 1.31 5.51
C THR A 40 -4.16 2.78 5.13
N TRP A 41 -3.48 3.09 4.02
CA TRP A 41 -3.29 4.46 3.54
C TRP A 41 -3.44 4.55 2.03
N GLN A 42 -4.05 5.64 1.56
CA GLN A 42 -4.12 5.94 0.13
C GLN A 42 -2.79 6.50 -0.40
N THR A 43 -2.15 7.34 0.39
CA THR A 43 -0.97 8.13 0.00
C THR A 43 0.18 7.85 0.96
N ASP A 44 1.41 7.83 0.45
CA ASP A 44 2.60 7.70 1.28
C ASP A 44 2.70 8.81 2.33
N MET A 45 3.27 8.47 3.48
CA MET A 45 3.46 9.41 4.57
C MET A 45 4.52 10.46 4.19
N PRO A 46 4.27 11.77 4.42
CA PRO A 46 5.25 12.80 4.13
C PRO A 46 6.43 12.73 5.11
N PRO A 47 7.63 13.24 4.74
CA PRO A 47 8.84 13.14 5.55
C PRO A 47 8.70 13.63 7.00
N ASN A 48 7.97 14.72 7.23
CA ASN A 48 7.74 15.25 8.58
C ASN A 48 6.95 14.27 9.46
N SER A 49 5.90 13.65 8.91
CA SER A 49 5.12 12.66 9.64
C SER A 49 5.89 11.36 9.87
N ILE A 50 6.77 10.96 8.93
CA ILE A 50 7.67 9.82 9.16
C ILE A 50 8.58 10.10 10.37
N LYS A 51 9.15 11.30 10.45
CA LYS A 51 9.97 11.72 11.59
C LYS A 51 9.18 11.68 12.90
N GLU A 52 7.95 12.20 12.91
CA GLU A 52 7.07 12.14 14.08
C GLU A 52 6.81 10.69 14.53
N MET A 53 6.61 9.78 13.58
CA MET A 53 6.41 8.36 13.88
C MET A 53 7.68 7.70 14.41
N THR A 54 8.85 7.95 13.83
CA THR A 54 10.11 7.36 14.34
C THR A 54 10.44 7.87 15.73
N ASP A 55 10.14 9.15 16.01
CA ASP A 55 10.30 9.74 17.33
C ASP A 55 9.31 9.12 18.33
N TYR A 56 8.03 8.97 17.95
CA TYR A 56 6.98 8.38 18.77
C TYR A 56 7.24 6.91 19.13
N TYR A 57 7.67 6.11 18.15
CA TYR A 57 7.96 4.69 18.36
C TYR A 57 9.37 4.44 18.93
N HIS A 58 10.20 5.48 19.05
CA HIS A 58 11.62 5.36 19.39
C HIS A 58 12.35 4.31 18.52
N PHE A 59 12.00 4.27 17.24
CA PHE A 59 12.46 3.26 16.29
C PHE A 59 12.61 3.85 14.89
N ASP A 60 13.82 3.84 14.36
CA ASP A 60 14.21 4.50 13.11
C ASP A 60 14.92 3.55 12.13
N ASN A 61 14.73 2.25 12.30
CA ASN A 61 15.31 1.25 11.41
C ASN A 61 14.95 1.56 9.93
N PRO A 62 15.89 1.43 8.97
CA PRO A 62 15.65 1.78 7.57
C PRO A 62 14.47 1.04 6.92
N GLY A 63 14.17 -0.18 7.35
CA GLY A 63 13.01 -0.95 6.90
C GLY A 63 11.69 -0.38 7.43
N PHE A 64 11.66 0.10 8.67
CA PHE A 64 10.48 0.75 9.24
C PHE A 64 10.22 2.11 8.62
N VAL A 65 11.26 2.94 8.46
CA VAL A 65 11.18 4.21 7.74
C VAL A 65 10.65 4.00 6.32
N SER A 66 11.19 3.02 5.60
CA SER A 66 10.73 2.66 4.26
C SER A 66 9.30 2.15 4.25
N TYR A 67 8.88 1.36 5.24
CA TYR A 67 7.50 0.92 5.38
C TYR A 67 6.56 2.12 5.50
N LEU A 68 6.83 3.06 6.42
CA LEU A 68 6.02 4.27 6.59
C LEU A 68 5.99 5.11 5.30
N ALA A 69 7.14 5.24 4.64
CA ALA A 69 7.31 6.08 3.46
C ALA A 69 6.71 5.51 2.16
N THR A 70 6.36 4.22 2.11
CA THR A 70 6.05 3.56 0.83
C THR A 70 4.82 2.66 0.87
N LEU A 71 4.05 2.69 1.95
CA LEU A 71 2.86 1.85 2.12
C LEU A 71 1.66 2.32 1.30
N GLY A 72 1.59 3.61 0.95
CA GLY A 72 0.49 4.17 0.18
C GLY A 72 0.48 3.68 -1.26
N LEU A 73 -0.68 3.76 -1.90
CA LEU A 73 -0.86 3.48 -3.33
C LEU A 73 -0.46 4.68 -4.21
N ARG A 74 -0.37 5.87 -3.62
CA ARG A 74 0.11 7.10 -4.25
C ARG A 74 1.36 7.58 -3.53
N THR A 75 2.24 8.28 -4.23
CA THR A 75 3.39 8.97 -3.63
C THR A 75 2.92 10.11 -2.73
N PHE A 76 3.78 10.62 -1.83
CA PHE A 76 3.38 11.65 -0.85
C PHE A 76 2.89 12.96 -1.49
N ASP A 77 3.27 13.21 -2.75
CA ASP A 77 2.84 14.34 -3.59
C ASP A 77 1.61 14.01 -4.47
N ASN A 78 0.90 12.92 -4.16
CA ASN A 78 -0.29 12.41 -4.85
C ASN A 78 -0.09 11.93 -6.29
N ALA A 79 1.13 11.63 -6.72
CA ALA A 79 1.33 10.93 -7.99
C ALA A 79 0.94 9.44 -7.85
N ASP A 80 0.23 8.92 -8.84
CA ASP A 80 -0.25 7.54 -8.81
C ASP A 80 0.90 6.56 -9.01
N LYS A 81 1.07 5.61 -8.07
CA LYS A 81 1.95 4.47 -8.27
C LYS A 81 1.26 3.43 -9.16
N PRO A 82 2.02 2.47 -9.73
CA PRO A 82 1.44 1.34 -10.46
C PRO A 82 0.33 0.60 -9.69
N ALA A 83 0.44 0.50 -8.36
CA ALA A 83 -0.57 -0.16 -7.54
C ALA A 83 -1.92 0.59 -7.48
N PHE A 84 -1.93 1.93 -7.53
CA PHE A 84 -3.17 2.70 -7.63
C PHE A 84 -3.85 2.50 -8.98
N ARG A 85 -3.06 2.38 -10.06
CA ARG A 85 -3.61 2.06 -11.39
C ARG A 85 -4.14 0.63 -11.45
N GLN A 86 -3.45 -0.33 -10.81
CA GLN A 86 -3.97 -1.70 -10.69
C GLN A 86 -5.29 -1.73 -9.92
N LEU A 87 -5.40 -0.95 -8.83
CA LEU A 87 -6.67 -0.83 -8.11
C LEU A 87 -7.81 -0.40 -9.03
N ALA A 88 -7.59 0.61 -9.89
CA ALA A 88 -8.59 1.05 -10.86
C ALA A 88 -8.98 -0.05 -11.87
N VAL A 89 -8.01 -0.83 -12.35
CA VAL A 89 -8.27 -1.99 -13.23
C VAL A 89 -9.14 -3.04 -12.52
N GLU A 90 -8.83 -3.35 -11.25
CA GLU A 90 -9.61 -4.34 -10.49
C GLU A 90 -11.04 -3.86 -10.19
N THR A 91 -11.23 -2.56 -9.92
CA THR A 91 -12.57 -2.01 -9.68
C THR A 91 -13.40 -1.97 -10.97
N GLU A 92 -12.80 -1.55 -12.09
CA GLU A 92 -13.48 -1.53 -13.39
C GLU A 92 -13.91 -2.94 -13.83
N ALA A 93 -13.07 -3.96 -13.61
CA ALA A 93 -13.40 -5.35 -13.90
C ALA A 93 -14.60 -5.90 -13.10
N ARG A 94 -15.03 -5.21 -12.04
CA ARG A 94 -16.13 -5.60 -11.14
C ARG A 94 -17.29 -4.59 -11.16
N ASP A 95 -17.29 -3.66 -12.12
CA ASP A 95 -18.30 -2.61 -12.29
C ASP A 95 -18.49 -1.73 -11.02
N TRP A 96 -17.39 -1.38 -10.34
CA TRP A 96 -17.38 -0.49 -9.16
C TRP A 96 -16.99 0.95 -9.48
#